data_AF-A0A316AJJ3-F1
#
_entry.id   AF-A0A316AJJ3-F1
#
_cell.length_a   1.000
_cell.length_b   1.000
_cell.length_c   1.000
_cell.angle_alpha   90.00
_cell.angle_beta   90.00
_cell.angle_gamma   90.00
#
_symmetry.space_group_name_H-M   'P 1'
#
loop_
_entity.id
_entity.type
_entity.pdbx_description
1 polymer ?
#
loop_
_entity_poly.entity_id
_entity_poly.type
_entity_poly.pdbx_seq_one_letter_code
_entity_poly.pdbx_strand_id
1 'polypeptide(L)'
;MKHWLGLGCVLLGGLLLGCGGSSNDPKLTGQKTIMAFGSCDSTGGVSVKTEVWLPEEKNPEWKAIGATLSAKSIENILGIAGVEADDSLHHESVRSAFLLFEKNYTDFKADFPEAPGCWEIEIKGDTIMTTPKWMFYALQQYFFTGGAHPNTLQSDYAFDLESGKSVDMNYFISDTVALLNLAEKEFRKVEKLGPEVDLEEQGYFLANHKFFLPANYNFTREGLRLYYNPYEIAAYVRGSIVLTIPYDRLEGIVKMDLLF
;
A
#
# COMPACT_ATOMS: atom_id res chain seq x y z
N MET A 1 0.71 28.44 52.72
CA MET A 1 0.31 27.27 53.51
C MET A 1 0.07 26.10 52.56
N LYS A 2 0.81 25.00 52.78
CA LYS A 2 0.65 23.61 52.28
C LYS A 2 0.95 23.35 50.79
N HIS A 3 2.17 22.88 50.48
CA HIS A 3 2.64 21.47 50.29
C HIS A 3 2.34 20.96 48.86
N TRP A 4 3.31 20.90 47.95
CA TRP A 4 4.33 19.85 47.72
C TRP A 4 3.75 18.48 47.32
N LEU A 5 4.04 18.03 46.09
CA LEU A 5 4.61 16.71 45.76
C LEU A 5 4.81 16.57 44.25
N GLY A 6 6.03 16.22 43.84
CA GLY A 6 6.32 15.77 42.49
C GLY A 6 6.12 14.26 42.35
N LEU A 7 5.89 13.82 41.12
CA LEU A 7 6.12 12.47 40.57
C LEU A 7 6.32 12.71 39.06
N GLY A 8 7.34 12.22 38.37
CA GLY A 8 8.01 10.94 38.54
C GLY A 8 7.45 9.95 37.50
N CYS A 9 8.06 9.96 36.31
CA CYS A 9 8.30 8.85 35.38
C CYS A 9 7.18 7.83 35.09
N VAL A 10 6.80 7.64 33.81
CA VAL A 10 6.67 6.29 33.22
C VAL A 10 7.03 6.33 31.73
N LEU A 11 8.26 5.92 31.41
CA LEU A 11 8.60 5.33 30.11
C LEU A 11 7.94 3.95 30.06
N LEU A 12 6.85 3.81 29.30
CA LEU A 12 6.25 2.51 29.03
C LEU A 12 7.00 1.85 27.88
N GLY A 13 8.11 1.21 28.24
CA GLY A 13 8.71 0.14 27.45
C GLY A 13 7.81 -1.09 27.53
N GLY A 14 6.98 -1.28 26.50
CA GLY A 14 6.25 -2.53 26.29
C GLY A 14 7.13 -3.52 25.53
N LEU A 15 7.88 -4.36 26.26
CA LEU A 15 8.36 -5.63 25.72
C LEU A 15 7.16 -6.54 25.50
N LEU A 16 6.74 -6.72 24.25
CA LEU A 16 5.94 -7.88 23.87
C LEU A 16 6.90 -9.05 23.64
N LEU A 17 6.98 -9.93 24.62
CA LEU A 17 7.58 -11.26 24.52
C LEU A 17 6.73 -12.09 23.56
N GLY A 18 7.11 -12.10 22.27
CA GLY A 18 6.60 -13.03 21.28
C GLY A 18 7.18 -14.43 21.50
N CYS A 19 6.30 -15.42 21.64
CA CYS A 19 6.65 -16.83 21.74
C CYS A 19 7.33 -17.36 20.47
N GLY A 20 8.51 -17.96 20.66
CA GLY A 20 8.96 -19.22 20.04
C GLY A 20 8.74 -19.42 18.54
N GLY A 21 9.59 -18.82 17.73
CA GLY A 21 9.98 -19.29 16.40
C GLY A 21 11.49 -19.14 16.27
N SER A 22 12.18 -20.20 15.81
CA SER A 22 13.64 -20.27 15.67
C SER A 22 14.19 -19.07 14.88
N SER A 23 14.71 -18.05 15.56
CA SER A 23 15.11 -16.78 14.96
C SER A 23 16.57 -16.79 14.49
N ASN A 24 16.82 -17.43 13.34
CA ASN A 24 17.99 -17.13 12.51
C ASN A 24 17.62 -16.29 11.27
N ASP A 25 16.36 -15.82 11.18
CA ASP A 25 15.98 -14.85 10.16
C ASP A 25 16.84 -13.60 10.31
N PRO A 26 17.53 -13.14 9.26
CA PRO A 26 18.12 -11.82 9.23
C PRO A 26 17.03 -10.82 9.58
N LYS A 27 17.09 -10.25 10.77
CA LYS A 27 16.17 -9.19 11.15
C LYS A 27 16.49 -8.00 10.27
N LEU A 28 15.72 -7.84 9.20
CA LEU A 28 15.71 -6.63 8.41
C LEU A 28 15.49 -5.45 9.37
N THR A 29 16.43 -4.51 9.38
CA THR A 29 16.35 -3.30 10.21
C THR A 29 16.06 -2.10 9.32
N GLY A 30 15.45 -1.09 9.90
CA GLY A 30 15.04 0.11 9.20
C GLY A 30 14.20 1.00 10.11
N GLN A 31 13.65 2.07 9.54
CA GLN A 31 12.92 3.06 10.30
C GLN A 31 11.80 3.68 9.47
N LYS A 32 10.76 4.15 10.18
CA LYS A 32 9.73 4.99 9.57
C LYS A 32 10.28 6.37 9.28
N THR A 33 10.21 6.78 8.02
CA THR A 33 10.48 8.15 7.57
C THR A 33 9.15 8.87 7.43
N ILE A 34 9.04 10.05 8.05
CA ILE A 34 7.86 10.90 7.98
C ILE A 34 8.22 12.21 7.30
N MET A 35 7.47 12.58 6.26
CA MET A 35 7.54 13.89 5.63
C MET A 35 6.14 14.50 5.60
N ALA A 36 6.04 15.80 5.82
CA ALA A 36 4.78 16.53 5.77
C ALA A 36 5.02 17.91 5.16
N PHE A 37 4.18 18.28 4.20
CA PHE A 37 4.22 19.56 3.50
C PHE A 37 2.83 20.18 3.46
N GLY A 38 2.77 21.51 3.59
CA GLY A 38 1.53 22.27 3.53
C GLY A 38 0.57 21.99 4.69
N SER A 39 -0.67 22.42 4.50
CA SER A 39 -1.79 22.25 5.45
C SER A 39 -3.11 22.26 4.70
N CYS A 40 -4.06 21.45 5.16
CA CYS A 40 -5.38 21.27 4.59
C CYS A 40 -6.39 21.48 5.71
N ASP A 41 -7.27 22.49 5.57
CA ASP A 41 -8.39 22.70 6.47
C ASP A 41 -9.68 23.07 5.71
N SER A 42 -10.76 23.37 6.45
CA SER A 42 -12.06 23.70 5.86
C SER A 42 -12.06 24.98 5.01
N THR A 43 -11.04 25.83 5.12
CA THR A 43 -10.90 27.09 4.37
C THR A 43 -10.08 26.94 3.09
N GLY A 44 -9.34 25.83 2.94
CA GLY A 44 -8.56 25.52 1.76
C GLY A 44 -7.13 25.09 2.08
N GLY A 45 -6.34 24.92 1.04
CA GLY A 45 -4.93 24.56 1.15
C GLY A 45 -4.60 23.22 0.48
N VAL A 46 -3.33 22.84 0.60
CA VAL A 46 -2.78 21.62 0.01
C VAL A 46 -1.91 20.95 1.05
N SER A 47 -2.07 19.64 1.23
CA SER A 47 -1.20 18.85 2.09
C SER A 47 -0.68 17.58 1.40
N VAL A 48 0.57 17.24 1.69
CA VAL A 48 1.15 15.94 1.36
C VAL A 48 1.83 15.40 2.61
N LYS A 49 1.45 14.20 3.02
CA LYS A 49 2.07 13.48 4.12
C LYS A 49 2.53 12.11 3.67
N THR A 50 3.77 11.74 3.97
CA THR A 50 4.27 10.39 3.79
C THR A 50 4.74 9.83 5.13
N GLU A 51 4.40 8.57 5.41
CA GLU A 51 4.88 7.78 6.54
C GLU A 51 5.27 6.40 6.02
N VAL A 52 6.53 6.24 5.66
CA VAL A 52 7.02 5.07 4.91
C VAL A 52 8.18 4.44 5.69
N TRP A 53 8.06 3.17 6.04
CA TRP A 53 9.18 2.40 6.58
C TRP A 53 10.19 2.13 5.46
N LEU A 54 11.46 2.45 5.70
CA LEU A 54 12.57 2.21 4.79
C LEU A 54 13.62 1.31 5.46
N PRO A 55 14.23 0.37 4.71
CA PRO A 55 15.32 -0.43 5.24
C PRO A 55 16.54 0.45 5.56
N GLU A 56 17.30 0.06 6.57
CA GLU A 56 18.58 0.68 6.89
C GLU A 56 19.55 0.50 5.72
N GLU A 57 20.28 1.55 5.34
CA GLU A 57 21.23 1.52 4.22
C GLU A 57 22.53 0.76 4.57
N LYS A 58 22.41 -0.47 5.06
CA LYS A 58 23.55 -1.33 5.45
C LYS A 58 24.42 -1.76 4.28
N ASN A 59 23.82 -1.92 3.11
CA ASN A 59 24.47 -2.35 1.88
C ASN A 59 23.83 -1.65 0.65
N PRO A 60 24.47 -1.70 -0.53
CA PRO A 60 23.94 -1.08 -1.75
C PRO A 60 22.55 -1.59 -2.16
N GLU A 61 22.25 -2.86 -1.88
CA GLU A 61 20.99 -3.51 -2.26
C GLU A 61 19.81 -2.95 -1.46
N TRP A 62 19.95 -2.83 -0.13
CA TRP A 62 18.91 -2.29 0.74
C TRP A 62 18.75 -0.79 0.53
N LYS A 63 19.85 -0.08 0.23
CA LYS A 63 19.79 1.30 -0.24
C LYS A 63 18.97 1.42 -1.53
N ALA A 64 19.14 0.50 -2.49
CA ALA A 64 18.36 0.50 -3.73
C ALA A 64 16.86 0.21 -3.49
N ILE A 65 16.53 -0.67 -2.54
CA ILE A 65 15.14 -0.89 -2.10
C ILE A 65 14.54 0.40 -1.54
N GLY A 66 15.26 1.06 -0.63
CA GLY A 66 14.81 2.34 -0.04
C GLY A 66 14.62 3.44 -1.10
N ALA A 67 15.52 3.52 -2.08
CA ALA A 67 15.40 4.43 -3.22
C ALA A 67 14.17 4.11 -4.08
N THR A 68 13.89 2.82 -4.33
CA THR A 68 12.72 2.39 -5.09
C THR A 68 11.42 2.76 -4.37
N LEU A 69 11.31 2.50 -3.06
CA LEU A 69 10.13 2.88 -2.26
C LEU A 69 9.91 4.40 -2.23
N SER A 70 11.01 5.16 -2.16
CA SER A 70 10.95 6.63 -2.23
C SER A 70 10.46 7.10 -3.60
N ALA A 71 10.97 6.52 -4.69
CA ALA A 71 10.51 6.80 -6.05
C ALA A 71 9.03 6.46 -6.25
N LYS A 72 8.56 5.30 -5.75
CA LYS A 72 7.14 4.92 -5.79
C LYS A 72 6.24 5.87 -5.00
N SER A 73 6.72 6.39 -3.87
CA SER A 73 5.98 7.41 -3.12
C SER A 73 5.86 8.71 -3.93
N ILE A 74 6.90 9.10 -4.65
CA ILE A 74 6.91 10.28 -5.53
C ILE A 74 5.97 10.06 -6.73
N GLU A 75 6.09 8.92 -7.42
CA GLU A 75 5.22 8.54 -8.55
C GLU A 75 3.73 8.58 -8.16
N ASN A 76 3.38 8.08 -6.97
CA ASN A 76 2.01 8.12 -6.47
C ASN A 76 1.50 9.56 -6.29
N ILE A 77 2.32 10.47 -5.75
CA ILE A 77 1.94 11.89 -5.63
C ILE A 77 1.76 12.52 -7.01
N LEU A 78 2.71 12.30 -7.92
CA LEU A 78 2.68 12.86 -9.28
C LEU A 78 1.48 12.35 -10.10
N GLY A 79 1.12 11.07 -9.94
CA GLY A 79 -0.04 10.48 -10.60
C GLY A 79 -1.37 11.16 -10.22
N ILE A 80 -1.46 11.71 -9.00
CA ILE A 80 -2.63 12.50 -8.56
C ILE A 80 -2.49 13.96 -8.92
N ALA A 81 -1.27 14.50 -8.93
CA ALA A 81 -1.03 15.86 -9.36
C ALA A 81 -1.47 16.10 -10.82
N GLY A 82 -1.54 15.08 -11.68
CA GLY A 82 -2.04 15.24 -13.06
C GLY A 82 -0.98 15.72 -14.04
N VAL A 83 0.27 15.28 -13.81
CA VAL A 83 1.42 15.59 -14.67
C VAL A 83 1.37 14.71 -15.91
N GLU A 84 1.44 15.29 -17.11
CA GLU A 84 1.78 14.52 -18.31
C GLU A 84 3.27 14.20 -18.33
N ALA A 85 3.63 13.04 -18.89
CA ALA A 85 4.94 12.39 -18.74
C ALA A 85 6.19 13.15 -19.27
N ASP A 86 6.05 14.40 -19.75
CA ASP A 86 7.12 15.18 -20.40
C ASP A 86 7.76 16.27 -19.50
N ASP A 87 7.24 16.53 -18.30
CA ASP A 87 7.86 17.54 -17.42
C ASP A 87 9.02 16.97 -16.58
N SER A 88 10.17 16.81 -17.24
CA SER A 88 11.41 16.23 -16.72
C SER A 88 12.05 16.95 -15.50
N LEU A 89 11.44 18.03 -14.98
CA LEU A 89 11.98 18.83 -13.88
C LEU A 89 11.53 18.40 -12.46
N HIS A 90 10.65 17.40 -12.30
CA HIS A 90 9.91 17.24 -11.03
C HIS A 90 9.93 15.86 -10.33
N HIS A 91 10.76 14.90 -10.77
CA HIS A 91 10.82 13.55 -10.17
C HIS A 91 11.80 13.40 -8.99
N GLU A 92 12.43 14.48 -8.54
CA GLU A 92 13.63 14.38 -7.68
C GLU A 92 13.33 14.24 -6.17
N SER A 93 12.15 14.64 -5.69
CA SER A 93 11.80 14.54 -4.27
C SER A 93 10.29 14.65 -3.99
N VAL A 94 9.88 14.20 -2.80
CA VAL A 94 8.50 14.39 -2.28
C VAL A 94 8.15 15.88 -2.20
N ARG A 95 9.11 16.76 -1.90
CA ARG A 95 8.89 18.21 -1.88
C ARG A 95 8.60 18.75 -3.27
N SER A 96 9.34 18.32 -4.29
CA SER A 96 9.11 18.72 -5.68
C SER A 96 7.72 18.28 -6.16
N ALA A 97 7.34 17.04 -5.83
CA ALA A 97 6.00 16.53 -6.13
C ALA A 97 4.88 17.31 -5.40
N PHE A 98 5.11 17.69 -4.13
CA PHE A 98 4.19 18.58 -3.40
C PHE A 98 4.04 19.94 -4.07
N LEU A 99 5.13 20.59 -4.52
CA LEU A 99 5.05 21.89 -5.17
C LEU A 99 4.24 21.86 -6.46
N LEU A 100 4.32 20.74 -7.20
CA LEU A 100 3.52 20.55 -8.41
C LEU A 100 2.04 20.32 -8.08
N PHE A 101 1.75 19.52 -7.05
CA PHE A 101 0.39 19.35 -6.53
C PHE A 101 -0.21 20.67 -6.05
N GLU A 102 0.58 21.49 -5.35
CA GLU A 102 0.21 22.84 -4.90
C GLU A 102 -0.07 23.80 -6.05
N LYS A 103 0.78 23.77 -7.08
CA LYS A 103 0.56 24.54 -8.31
C LYS A 103 -0.78 24.17 -8.96
N ASN A 104 -1.06 22.89 -9.10
CA ASN A 104 -2.28 22.44 -9.78
C ASN A 104 -3.56 22.77 -8.99
N TYR A 105 -3.51 22.72 -7.66
CA TYR A 105 -4.57 23.27 -6.83
C TYR A 105 -4.74 24.79 -7.04
N THR A 106 -3.63 25.53 -7.11
CA THR A 106 -3.66 26.99 -7.32
C THR A 106 -4.28 27.36 -8.66
N ASP A 107 -3.90 26.65 -9.73
CA ASP A 107 -4.47 26.84 -11.07
C ASP A 107 -5.98 26.50 -11.06
N PHE A 108 -6.36 25.38 -10.43
CA PHE A 108 -7.77 25.03 -10.24
C PHE A 108 -8.55 26.11 -9.47
N LYS A 109 -7.99 26.68 -8.40
CA LYS A 109 -8.63 27.74 -7.63
C LYS A 109 -8.73 29.06 -8.39
N ALA A 110 -7.84 29.32 -9.35
CA ALA A 110 -7.94 30.49 -10.22
C ALA A 110 -9.17 30.40 -11.14
N ASP A 111 -9.42 29.22 -11.69
CA ASP A 111 -10.59 28.95 -12.54
C ASP A 111 -11.88 28.78 -11.72
N PHE A 112 -11.76 28.25 -10.49
CA PHE A 112 -12.88 27.97 -9.58
C PHE A 112 -12.67 28.57 -8.17
N PRO A 113 -12.74 29.91 -8.02
CA PRO A 113 -12.48 30.58 -6.73
C PRO A 113 -13.42 30.15 -5.60
N GLU A 114 -14.64 29.74 -5.92
CA GLU A 114 -15.66 29.32 -4.94
C GLU A 114 -15.62 27.82 -4.62
N ALA A 115 -14.75 27.03 -5.27
CA ALA A 115 -14.64 25.61 -4.98
C ALA A 115 -14.22 25.39 -3.50
N PRO A 116 -14.98 24.61 -2.71
CA PRO A 116 -14.71 24.48 -1.29
C PRO A 116 -13.58 23.49 -0.99
N GLY A 117 -13.02 23.63 0.20
CA GLY A 117 -12.10 22.65 0.77
C GLY A 117 -10.68 22.71 0.22
N CYS A 118 -9.88 21.76 0.70
CA CYS A 118 -8.46 21.64 0.44
C CYS A 118 -8.16 20.33 -0.32
N TRP A 119 -6.95 20.21 -0.85
CA TRP A 119 -6.46 18.98 -1.48
C TRP A 119 -5.44 18.30 -0.58
N GLU A 120 -5.51 16.97 -0.45
CA GLU A 120 -4.62 16.20 0.42
C GLU A 120 -4.22 14.87 -0.19
N ILE A 121 -2.97 14.47 0.08
CA ILE A 121 -2.44 13.14 -0.20
C ILE A 121 -1.77 12.60 1.07
N GLU A 122 -2.14 11.39 1.48
CA GLU A 122 -1.42 10.63 2.50
C GLU A 122 -0.86 9.34 1.88
N ILE A 123 0.42 9.07 2.09
CA ILE A 123 1.06 7.81 1.73
C ILE A 123 1.55 7.12 3.00
N LYS A 124 1.15 5.87 3.19
CA LYS A 124 1.63 5.00 4.28
C LYS A 124 2.26 3.76 3.68
N GLY A 125 3.46 3.41 4.13
CA GLY A 125 4.17 2.23 3.63
C GLY A 125 4.81 1.45 4.77
N ASP A 126 4.65 0.13 4.75
CA ASP A 126 5.34 -0.76 5.69
C ASP A 126 5.52 -2.17 5.11
N THR A 127 6.43 -2.92 5.74
CA THR A 127 6.61 -4.35 5.49
C THR A 127 5.36 -5.12 5.90
N ILE A 128 4.93 -6.05 5.06
CA ILE A 128 3.89 -7.04 5.38
C ILE A 128 4.54 -8.27 6.01
N MET A 129 5.60 -8.76 5.38
CA MET A 129 6.35 -9.94 5.80
C MET A 129 7.78 -9.84 5.27
N THR A 130 8.72 -10.44 6.00
CA THR A 130 10.09 -10.65 5.54
C THR A 130 10.46 -12.10 5.69
N THR A 131 11.25 -12.62 4.75
CA THR A 131 11.95 -13.90 4.84
C THR A 131 13.44 -13.63 4.69
N PRO A 132 14.34 -14.63 4.82
CA PRO A 132 15.77 -14.39 4.64
C PRO A 132 16.12 -13.77 3.28
N LYS A 133 15.33 -14.05 2.24
CA LYS A 133 15.56 -13.56 0.88
C LYS A 133 14.61 -12.45 0.45
N TRP A 134 13.39 -12.36 0.98
CA TRP A 134 12.37 -11.46 0.45
C TRP A 134 11.86 -10.44 1.47
N MET A 135 11.60 -9.23 0.99
CA MET A 135 10.78 -8.24 1.69
C MET A 135 9.49 -8.02 0.91
N PHE A 136 8.37 -8.36 1.55
CA PHE A 136 7.02 -8.09 1.07
C PHE A 136 6.53 -6.78 1.69
N TYR A 137 6.03 -5.87 0.85
CA TYR A 137 5.77 -4.49 1.23
C TYR A 137 4.44 -4.01 0.67
N ALA A 138 3.71 -3.20 1.44
CA ALA A 138 2.52 -2.49 0.96
C ALA A 138 2.72 -0.99 1.06
N LEU A 139 2.29 -0.29 0.03
CA LEU A 139 2.19 1.16 0.00
C LEU A 139 0.73 1.54 -0.25
N GLN A 140 0.12 2.21 0.73
CA GLN A 140 -1.24 2.71 0.66
C GLN A 140 -1.22 4.21 0.41
N GLN A 141 -1.98 4.65 -0.60
CA GLN A 141 -2.18 6.05 -0.93
C GLN A 141 -3.64 6.42 -0.70
N TYR A 142 -3.86 7.41 0.13
CA TYR A 142 -5.11 8.14 0.23
C TYR A 142 -4.96 9.48 -0.49
N PHE A 143 -6.01 9.92 -1.19
CA PHE A 143 -6.02 11.25 -1.78
C PHE A 143 -7.43 11.84 -1.88
N PHE A 144 -7.50 13.15 -1.72
CA PHE A 144 -8.70 13.96 -1.93
C PHE A 144 -8.32 15.22 -2.70
N THR A 145 -8.97 15.45 -3.83
CA THR A 145 -8.76 16.62 -4.69
C THR A 145 -10.07 17.40 -4.88
N GLY A 146 -10.90 17.42 -3.83
CA GLY A 146 -12.28 17.90 -3.89
C GLY A 146 -13.28 16.81 -4.33
N GLY A 147 -14.56 17.18 -4.42
CA GLY A 147 -15.65 16.25 -4.77
C GLY A 147 -16.34 15.62 -3.57
N ALA A 148 -17.06 14.53 -3.80
CA ALA A 148 -17.94 13.93 -2.80
C ALA A 148 -17.21 13.12 -1.71
N HIS A 149 -16.08 12.50 -2.05
CA HIS A 149 -15.34 11.63 -1.14
C HIS A 149 -13.87 11.48 -1.58
N PRO A 150 -12.97 11.05 -0.68
CA PRO A 150 -11.60 10.69 -1.03
C PRO A 150 -11.52 9.34 -1.74
N ASN A 151 -10.35 9.02 -2.26
CA ASN A 151 -9.99 7.71 -2.78
C ASN A 151 -8.86 7.09 -1.98
N THR A 152 -8.77 5.76 -2.03
CA THR A 152 -7.66 5.02 -1.45
C THR A 152 -7.24 3.90 -2.39
N LEU A 153 -5.94 3.81 -2.63
CA LEU A 153 -5.30 2.77 -3.43
C LEU A 153 -4.22 2.09 -2.61
N GLN A 154 -4.03 0.79 -2.83
CA GLN A 154 -2.86 0.05 -2.35
C GLN A 154 -2.07 -0.45 -3.55
N SER A 155 -0.74 -0.44 -3.40
CA SER A 155 0.23 -1.10 -4.26
C SER A 155 1.08 -2.05 -3.43
N ASP A 156 1.16 -3.31 -3.87
CA ASP A 156 1.92 -4.37 -3.23
C ASP A 156 3.23 -4.65 -3.99
N TYR A 157 4.32 -4.90 -3.25
CA TYR A 157 5.65 -5.13 -3.81
C TYR A 157 6.35 -6.32 -3.13
N ALA A 158 7.21 -7.00 -3.89
CA ALA A 158 8.19 -7.96 -3.39
C ALA A 158 9.59 -7.51 -3.81
N PHE A 159 10.53 -7.48 -2.87
CA PHE A 159 11.92 -7.14 -3.09
C PHE A 159 12.84 -8.30 -2.71
N ASP A 160 13.78 -8.61 -3.60
CA ASP A 160 14.88 -9.52 -3.32
C ASP A 160 15.93 -8.78 -2.48
N LEU A 161 16.16 -9.25 -1.26
CA LEU A 161 17.10 -8.67 -0.30
C LEU A 161 18.57 -8.88 -0.72
N GLU A 162 18.86 -9.84 -1.60
CA GLU A 162 20.21 -10.12 -2.10
C GLU A 162 20.59 -9.27 -3.32
N SER A 163 19.61 -8.85 -4.12
CA SER A 163 19.87 -8.07 -5.33
C SER A 163 19.35 -6.63 -5.26
N GLY A 164 18.50 -6.32 -4.28
CA GLY A 164 17.89 -5.00 -4.08
C GLY A 164 16.78 -4.67 -5.09
N LYS A 165 16.37 -5.62 -5.93
CA LYS A 165 15.42 -5.41 -7.04
C LYS A 165 14.01 -5.82 -6.65
N SER A 166 13.01 -5.11 -7.17
CA SER A 166 11.63 -5.57 -7.10
C SER A 166 11.36 -6.67 -8.13
N VAL A 167 10.52 -7.64 -7.76
CA VAL A 167 10.02 -8.67 -8.68
C VAL A 167 8.51 -8.57 -8.78
N ASP A 168 7.98 -8.94 -9.95
CA ASP A 168 6.54 -9.10 -10.11
C ASP A 168 6.06 -10.30 -9.28
N MET A 169 4.89 -10.18 -8.65
CA MET A 169 4.40 -11.20 -7.74
C MET A 169 4.06 -12.52 -8.47
N ASN A 170 3.86 -12.49 -9.80
CA ASN A 170 3.75 -13.69 -10.65
C ASN A 170 5.04 -14.54 -10.63
N TYR A 171 6.18 -13.98 -10.23
CA TYR A 171 7.43 -14.73 -10.07
C TYR A 171 7.27 -15.94 -9.14
N PHE A 172 6.44 -15.79 -8.10
CA PHE A 172 6.17 -16.84 -7.10
C PHE A 172 5.05 -17.81 -7.49
N ILE A 173 4.30 -17.53 -8.57
CA ILE A 173 3.14 -18.31 -8.98
C ILE A 173 3.55 -19.31 -10.05
N SER A 174 3.25 -20.59 -9.83
CA SER A 174 3.47 -21.69 -10.78
C SER A 174 2.25 -21.96 -11.66
N ASP A 175 1.05 -21.83 -11.10
CA ASP A 175 -0.21 -22.08 -11.81
C ASP A 175 -1.22 -20.96 -11.55
N THR A 176 -1.26 -19.99 -12.47
CA THR A 176 -2.16 -18.84 -12.38
C THR A 176 -3.63 -19.22 -12.59
N VAL A 177 -3.92 -20.31 -13.31
CA VAL A 177 -5.29 -20.79 -13.54
C VAL A 177 -5.85 -21.43 -12.28
N ALA A 178 -5.06 -22.28 -11.61
CA ALA A 178 -5.44 -22.85 -10.33
C ALA A 178 -5.62 -21.75 -9.26
N LEU A 179 -4.73 -20.75 -9.25
CA LEU A 179 -4.86 -19.60 -8.35
C LEU A 179 -6.16 -18.81 -8.60
N LEU A 180 -6.49 -18.52 -9.86
CA LEU A 180 -7.72 -17.82 -10.23
C LEU A 180 -8.97 -18.55 -9.72
N ASN A 181 -9.04 -19.87 -9.91
CA ASN A 181 -10.15 -20.69 -9.43
C ASN A 181 -10.27 -20.70 -7.90
N LEU A 182 -9.13 -20.67 -7.21
CA LEU A 182 -9.08 -20.64 -5.74
C LEU A 182 -9.50 -19.27 -5.21
N ALA A 183 -9.08 -18.21 -5.89
CA ALA A 183 -9.45 -16.83 -5.60
C ALA A 183 -10.96 -16.61 -5.78
N GLU A 184 -11.56 -17.09 -6.87
CA GLU A 184 -13.01 -16.95 -7.08
C GLU A 184 -13.82 -17.66 -5.98
N LYS A 185 -13.40 -18.87 -5.60
CA LYS A 185 -14.02 -19.61 -4.49
C LYS A 185 -13.94 -18.86 -3.17
N GLU A 186 -12.78 -18.28 -2.87
CA GLU A 186 -12.60 -17.49 -1.64
C GLU A 186 -13.39 -16.18 -1.71
N PHE A 187 -13.45 -15.53 -2.87
CA PHE A 187 -14.25 -14.33 -3.12
C PHE A 187 -15.72 -14.59 -2.83
N ARG A 188 -16.31 -15.62 -3.45
CA ARG A 188 -17.71 -15.99 -3.21
C ARG A 188 -17.97 -16.29 -1.74
N LYS A 189 -17.03 -16.94 -1.04
CA LYS A 189 -17.14 -17.20 0.40
C LYS A 189 -17.13 -15.90 1.23
N VAL A 190 -16.19 -14.99 0.97
CA VAL A 190 -16.07 -13.69 1.68
C VAL A 190 -17.32 -12.84 1.44
N GLU A 191 -17.82 -12.80 0.21
CA GLU A 191 -19.00 -12.06 -0.19
C GLU A 191 -20.33 -12.80 0.10
N LYS A 192 -20.25 -14.02 0.66
CA LYS A 192 -21.41 -14.86 1.02
C LYS A 192 -22.34 -15.19 -0.15
N LEU A 193 -21.74 -15.45 -1.31
CA LEU A 193 -22.43 -15.78 -2.56
C LEU A 193 -22.46 -17.30 -2.78
N GLY A 194 -23.56 -17.77 -3.39
CA GLY A 194 -23.65 -19.14 -3.87
C GLY A 194 -22.73 -19.42 -5.07
N PRO A 195 -22.43 -20.69 -5.36
CA PRO A 195 -21.56 -21.07 -6.49
C PRO A 195 -22.13 -20.65 -7.85
N GLU A 196 -23.46 -20.68 -8.01
CA GLU A 196 -24.15 -20.37 -9.27
C GLU A 196 -24.67 -18.92 -9.34
N VAL A 197 -24.38 -18.09 -8.35
CA VAL A 197 -24.82 -16.68 -8.35
C VAL A 197 -24.04 -15.91 -9.41
N ASP A 198 -24.76 -15.22 -10.28
CA ASP A 198 -24.17 -14.30 -11.25
C ASP A 198 -23.57 -13.09 -10.52
N LEU A 199 -22.27 -12.83 -10.72
CA LEU A 199 -21.58 -11.77 -10.01
C LEU A 199 -21.96 -10.37 -10.55
N GLU A 200 -22.23 -10.23 -11.85
CA GLU A 200 -22.60 -8.94 -12.43
C GLU A 200 -24.01 -8.52 -11.98
N GLU A 201 -24.94 -9.48 -11.85
CA GLU A 201 -26.27 -9.22 -11.26
C GLU A 201 -26.20 -8.80 -9.78
N GLN A 202 -25.15 -9.21 -9.05
CA GLN A 202 -24.88 -8.73 -7.68
C GLN A 202 -24.13 -7.41 -7.63
N GLY A 203 -23.81 -6.80 -8.77
CA GLY A 203 -23.16 -5.50 -8.87
C GLY A 203 -21.64 -5.54 -8.82
N TYR A 204 -21.02 -6.71 -9.04
CA TYR A 204 -19.57 -6.82 -9.20
C TYR A 204 -19.15 -6.52 -10.64
N PHE A 205 -17.99 -5.90 -10.79
CA PHE A 205 -17.41 -5.52 -12.08
C PHE A 205 -16.54 -6.66 -12.57
N LEU A 206 -16.86 -7.23 -13.72
CA LEU A 206 -16.07 -8.29 -14.34
C LEU A 206 -15.35 -7.78 -15.59
N ALA A 207 -14.13 -8.26 -15.82
CA ALA A 207 -13.39 -7.98 -17.03
C ALA A 207 -13.79 -8.98 -18.11
N ASN A 208 -14.44 -8.51 -19.19
CA ASN A 208 -14.96 -9.37 -20.27
C ASN A 208 -15.88 -10.50 -19.76
N HIS A 209 -16.76 -10.19 -18.80
CA HIS A 209 -17.66 -11.15 -18.15
C HIS A 209 -16.94 -12.31 -17.45
N LYS A 210 -15.71 -12.09 -16.98
CA LYS A 210 -14.91 -13.09 -16.26
C LYS A 210 -14.34 -12.56 -14.96
N PHE A 211 -14.31 -13.44 -13.96
CA PHE A 211 -13.57 -13.22 -12.73
C PHE A 211 -12.07 -13.08 -13.03
N PHE A 212 -11.36 -12.24 -12.27
CA PHE A 212 -9.95 -11.95 -12.46
C PHE A 212 -9.26 -11.79 -11.10
N LEU A 213 -7.96 -12.10 -11.04
CA LEU A 213 -7.13 -11.85 -9.86
C LEU A 213 -6.93 -10.34 -9.66
N PRO A 214 -6.84 -9.85 -8.42
CA PRO A 214 -6.60 -8.42 -8.22
C PRO A 214 -5.22 -8.02 -8.75
N ALA A 215 -5.08 -6.73 -9.05
CA ALA A 215 -3.81 -6.11 -9.38
C ALA A 215 -2.80 -6.22 -8.22
N ASN A 216 -3.29 -6.35 -6.98
CA ASN A 216 -2.46 -6.38 -5.78
C ASN A 216 -2.64 -7.69 -5.03
N TYR A 217 -1.55 -8.42 -4.89
CA TYR A 217 -1.48 -9.58 -4.03
C TYR A 217 -0.11 -9.64 -3.37
N ASN A 218 -0.05 -10.20 -2.16
CA ASN A 218 1.14 -10.21 -1.35
C ASN A 218 1.18 -11.40 -0.38
N PHE A 219 2.37 -11.83 0.02
CA PHE A 219 2.53 -12.91 0.98
C PHE A 219 2.53 -12.38 2.42
N THR A 220 1.73 -13.03 3.26
CA THR A 220 1.56 -12.73 4.69
C THR A 220 1.96 -13.97 5.49
N ARG A 221 2.01 -13.87 6.83
CA ARG A 221 2.29 -15.03 7.67
C ARG A 221 1.22 -16.11 7.56
N GLU A 222 0.00 -15.72 7.20
CA GLU A 222 -1.17 -16.58 7.11
C GLU A 222 -1.32 -17.25 5.73
N GLY A 223 -0.71 -16.69 4.68
CA GLY A 223 -0.87 -17.17 3.31
C GLY A 223 -0.76 -16.07 2.25
N LEU A 224 -1.26 -16.36 1.05
CA LEU A 224 -1.37 -15.38 -0.03
C LEU A 224 -2.59 -14.48 0.20
N ARG A 225 -2.35 -13.18 0.35
CA ARG A 225 -3.37 -12.15 0.42
C ARG A 225 -3.61 -11.57 -0.97
N LEU A 226 -4.84 -11.61 -1.43
CA LEU A 226 -5.33 -10.95 -2.65
C LEU A 226 -6.13 -9.72 -2.25
N TYR A 227 -5.82 -8.54 -2.78
CA TYR A 227 -6.42 -7.27 -2.37
C TYR A 227 -6.98 -6.51 -3.57
N TYR A 228 -8.31 -6.44 -3.65
CA TYR A 228 -9.00 -5.58 -4.60
C TYR A 228 -9.14 -4.18 -4.02
N ASN A 229 -8.65 -3.18 -4.74
CA ASN A 229 -8.90 -1.78 -4.44
C ASN A 229 -10.41 -1.45 -4.59
N PRO A 230 -10.89 -0.36 -3.93
CA PRO A 230 -12.18 0.22 -4.28
C PRO A 230 -12.26 0.48 -5.79
N TYR A 231 -13.44 0.25 -6.39
CA TYR A 231 -13.68 0.30 -7.84
C TYR A 231 -13.05 -0.80 -8.68
N GLU A 232 -12.21 -1.67 -8.13
CA GLU A 232 -11.53 -2.69 -8.93
C GLU A 232 -12.51 -3.78 -9.38
N ILE A 233 -13.21 -4.41 -8.42
CA ILE A 233 -14.20 -5.47 -8.68
C ILE A 233 -15.60 -5.13 -8.13
N ALA A 234 -15.74 -4.02 -7.40
CA ALA A 234 -17.00 -3.62 -6.77
C ALA A 234 -17.11 -2.10 -6.64
N ALA A 235 -18.33 -1.60 -6.45
CA ALA A 235 -18.58 -0.18 -6.22
C ALA A 235 -17.86 0.35 -4.96
N TYR A 236 -17.49 1.63 -4.97
CA TYR A 236 -16.77 2.29 -3.87
C TYR A 236 -17.33 2.03 -2.47
N VAL A 237 -18.66 2.03 -2.33
CA VAL A 237 -19.34 1.82 -1.04
C VAL A 237 -19.02 0.46 -0.41
N ARG A 238 -18.64 -0.53 -1.22
CA ARG A 238 -18.17 -1.83 -0.71
C ARG A 238 -16.77 -1.72 -0.10
N GLY A 239 -15.99 -0.72 -0.47
CA GLY A 239 -14.59 -0.58 -0.08
C GLY A 239 -13.72 -1.65 -0.73
N SER A 240 -12.54 -1.88 -0.16
CA SER A 240 -11.66 -2.95 -0.60
C SER A 240 -12.19 -4.34 -0.21
N ILE A 241 -11.83 -5.33 -1.03
CA ILE A 241 -12.13 -6.74 -0.77
C ILE A 241 -10.80 -7.48 -0.61
N VAL A 242 -10.66 -8.20 0.50
CA VAL A 242 -9.42 -8.91 0.86
C VAL A 242 -9.72 -10.40 0.96
N LEU A 243 -8.98 -11.21 0.22
CA LEU A 243 -9.04 -12.66 0.27
C LEU A 243 -7.72 -13.17 0.84
N THR A 244 -7.78 -14.10 1.78
CA THR A 244 -6.59 -14.78 2.30
C THR A 244 -6.70 -16.25 1.99
N ILE A 245 -5.76 -16.74 1.19
CA ILE A 245 -5.65 -18.15 0.85
C ILE A 245 -4.50 -18.75 1.67
N PRO A 246 -4.79 -19.68 2.60
CA PRO A 246 -3.76 -20.28 3.43
C PRO A 246 -2.78 -21.14 2.63
N TYR A 247 -1.55 -21.26 3.13
CA TYR A 247 -0.44 -21.94 2.43
C TYR A 247 -0.72 -23.41 2.10
N ASP A 248 -1.49 -24.12 2.93
CA ASP A 248 -1.89 -25.51 2.70
C ASP A 248 -2.74 -25.70 1.43
N ARG A 249 -3.46 -24.65 1.00
CA ARG A 249 -4.25 -24.64 -0.24
C ARG A 249 -3.46 -24.17 -1.47
N LEU A 250 -2.20 -23.79 -1.30
CA LEU A 250 -1.35 -23.23 -2.34
C LEU A 250 -0.25 -24.20 -2.82
N GLU A 251 -0.25 -25.44 -2.32
CA GLU A 251 0.69 -26.48 -2.76
C GLU A 251 0.57 -26.73 -4.28
N GLY A 252 1.70 -26.70 -4.98
CA GLY A 252 1.75 -26.81 -6.44
C GLY A 252 1.31 -25.56 -7.22
N ILE A 253 0.66 -24.59 -6.55
CA ILE A 253 0.22 -23.32 -7.14
C ILE A 253 1.29 -22.24 -6.94
N VAL A 254 1.94 -22.23 -5.78
CA VAL A 254 2.99 -21.28 -5.39
C VAL A 254 4.32 -22.01 -5.20
N LYS A 255 5.42 -21.37 -5.59
CA LYS A 255 6.80 -21.85 -5.40
C LYS A 255 7.24 -21.59 -3.96
N MET A 256 6.82 -22.46 -3.04
CA MET A 256 7.08 -22.29 -1.60
C MET A 256 8.58 -22.30 -1.26
N ASP A 257 9.37 -23.06 -2.03
CA ASP A 257 10.83 -23.13 -1.95
C ASP A 257 11.53 -21.82 -2.30
N LEU A 258 10.87 -20.93 -3.05
CA LEU A 258 11.38 -19.59 -3.28
C LEU A 258 11.06 -18.65 -2.12
N LEU A 259 9.95 -18.85 -1.41
CA LEU A 259 9.50 -17.95 -0.35
C LEU A 259 10.31 -18.11 0.94
N PHE A 260 10.56 -19.37 1.34
CA PHE A 260 11.06 -19.77 2.65
C PHE A 260 12.40 -20.49 2.59
#